data_AF-A0A093YNC3-F1
#
_entry.id   AF-A0A093YNC3-F1
#
_cell.length_a   1.000
_cell.length_b   1.000
_cell.length_c   1.000
_cell.angle_alpha   90.00
_cell.angle_beta   90.00
_cell.angle_gamma   90.00
#
_symmetry.space_group_name_H-M   'P 1'
#
loop_
_entity.id
_entity.type
_entity.pdbx_description
1 polymer ?
#
loop_
_entity_poly.entity_id
_entity_poly.type
_entity_poly.pdbx_seq_one_letter_code
_entity_poly.pdbx_strand_id
1 'polypeptide(L)'
;MASFLESSYSLVHQDNLSDVPSMSELRTQLEKGTDESKIDTMKRILTIMLNGDPMPQLLMHIIRFVMPSKNKNLKKLLYFYYEICPKLDANGKLKQEMILVCNGIRNDLQAANEFIRGK
;
A
#
# COMPACT_ATOMS: atom_id res chain seq x y z
N MET A 1 0.78 -23.62 14.34
CA MET A 1 -0.48 -23.06 13.78
C MET A 1 -0.15 -22.10 12.65
N ALA A 2 0.22 -22.61 11.47
CA ALA A 2 0.55 -21.77 10.31
C ALA A 2 0.11 -22.36 8.96
N SER A 3 -0.62 -23.49 8.94
CA SER A 3 -1.00 -24.18 7.71
C SER A 3 -2.25 -23.63 7.03
N PHE A 4 -3.09 -22.84 7.72
CA PHE A 4 -4.36 -22.39 7.15
C PHE A 4 -4.22 -21.25 6.12
N LEU A 5 -3.14 -20.46 6.20
CA LEU A 5 -2.87 -19.40 5.22
C LEU A 5 -2.14 -19.91 3.97
N GLU A 6 -1.64 -21.15 3.99
CA GLU A 6 -0.91 -21.74 2.86
C GLU A 6 -1.82 -22.09 1.67
N SER A 7 -3.15 -22.05 1.85
CA SER A 7 -4.15 -22.48 0.86
C SER A 7 -5.23 -21.44 0.56
N SER A 8 -5.01 -20.18 0.91
CA SER A 8 -5.97 -19.09 0.65
C SER A 8 -5.45 -18.20 -0.48
N TYR A 9 -6.09 -18.23 -1.65
CA TYR A 9 -5.78 -17.34 -2.77
C TYR A 9 -6.96 -16.41 -3.05
N SER A 10 -6.67 -15.12 -3.20
CA SER A 10 -7.63 -14.13 -3.68
C SER A 10 -7.33 -13.87 -5.15
N LEU A 11 -8.22 -14.31 -6.04
CA LEU A 11 -8.12 -14.04 -7.47
C LEU A 11 -8.98 -12.82 -7.79
N VAL A 12 -8.36 -11.70 -8.14
CA VAL A 12 -9.09 -10.51 -8.56
C VAL A 12 -9.13 -10.50 -10.08
N HIS A 13 -10.31 -10.78 -10.65
CA HIS A 13 -10.52 -10.72 -12.09
C HIS A 13 -10.20 -9.30 -12.60
N GLN A 14 -9.31 -9.21 -13.59
CA GLN A 14 -9.04 -7.98 -14.32
C GLN A 14 -9.83 -8.05 -15.63
N ASP A 15 -10.84 -7.19 -15.78
CA ASP A 15 -11.73 -7.18 -16.96
C ASP A 15 -10.97 -6.92 -18.27
N ASN A 16 -9.75 -6.33 -18.20
CA ASN A 16 -8.93 -6.04 -19.38
C ASN A 16 -7.43 -6.02 -19.04
N LEU A 17 -6.66 -6.97 -19.56
CA LEU A 17 -5.18 -7.03 -19.41
C LEU A 17 -4.47 -5.84 -20.08
N SER A 18 -5.16 -5.19 -21.03
CA SER A 18 -4.69 -4.03 -21.79
C SER A 18 -4.58 -2.74 -20.94
N ASP A 19 -5.21 -2.71 -19.77
CA ASP A 19 -5.34 -1.52 -18.91
C ASP A 19 -4.40 -1.54 -17.69
N VAL A 20 -3.42 -2.46 -17.65
CA VAL A 20 -2.44 -2.48 -16.56
C VAL A 20 -1.51 -1.27 -16.71
N PRO A 21 -1.59 -0.26 -15.82
CA PRO A 21 -0.80 0.95 -15.95
C PRO A 21 0.69 0.63 -15.80
N SER A 22 1.52 1.34 -16.55
CA SER A 22 2.96 1.16 -16.44
C SER A 22 3.48 1.59 -15.07
N MET A 23 4.64 1.06 -14.68
CA MET A 23 5.23 1.44 -13.40
C MET A 23 5.50 2.95 -13.29
N SER A 24 5.84 3.58 -14.41
CA SER A 24 6.11 5.02 -14.50
C SER A 24 4.82 5.85 -14.34
N GLU A 25 3.71 5.38 -14.90
CA GLU A 25 2.40 6.02 -14.76
C GLU A 25 1.93 6.00 -13.32
N LEU A 26 2.00 4.85 -12.65
CA LEU A 26 1.61 4.73 -11.23
C LEU A 26 2.40 5.70 -10.34
N ARG A 27 3.73 5.81 -10.55
CA ARG A 27 4.56 6.78 -9.81
C ARG A 27 4.08 8.21 -10.07
N THR A 28 3.81 8.56 -11.32
CA THR A 28 3.34 9.89 -11.72
C THR A 28 1.97 10.21 -11.12
N GLN A 29 1.05 9.24 -11.12
CA GLN A 29 -0.28 9.37 -10.53
C GLN A 29 -0.22 9.58 -9.02
N LEU A 30 0.68 8.88 -8.32
CA LEU A 30 0.92 9.10 -6.89
C LEU A 30 1.55 10.47 -6.61
N GLU A 31 2.47 10.94 -7.44
CA GLU A 31 3.17 12.21 -7.22
C GLU A 31 2.28 13.43 -7.50
N LYS A 32 1.57 13.44 -8.63
CA LYS A 32 0.80 14.60 -9.11
C LYS A 32 -0.70 14.52 -8.84
N GLY A 33 -1.21 13.38 -8.37
CA GLY A 33 -2.64 13.16 -8.18
C GLY A 33 -3.25 13.95 -7.02
N THR A 34 -4.56 14.19 -7.10
CA THR A 34 -5.41 14.57 -5.97
C THR A 34 -5.68 13.36 -5.07
N ASP A 35 -6.16 13.57 -3.84
CA ASP A 35 -6.53 12.47 -2.94
C ASP A 35 -7.52 11.49 -3.58
N GLU A 36 -8.49 11.97 -4.37
CA GLU A 36 -9.45 11.13 -5.09
C GLU A 36 -8.76 10.24 -6.14
N SER A 37 -7.92 10.84 -7.00
CA SER A 37 -7.17 10.06 -8.00
C SER A 37 -6.19 9.07 -7.35
N LYS A 38 -5.61 9.41 -6.19
CA LYS A 38 -4.75 8.52 -5.42
C LYS A 38 -5.51 7.34 -4.83
N ILE A 39 -6.79 7.51 -4.45
CA ILE A 39 -7.63 6.41 -3.99
C ILE A 39 -7.77 5.36 -5.09
N ASP A 40 -8.07 5.78 -6.32
CA ASP A 40 -8.22 4.84 -7.43
C ASP A 40 -6.87 4.24 -7.84
N THR A 41 -5.80 5.03 -7.81
CA THR A 41 -4.43 4.54 -8.03
C THR A 41 -4.04 3.49 -6.99
N MET A 42 -4.33 3.72 -5.71
CA MET A 42 -4.04 2.77 -4.63
C MET A 42 -4.85 1.49 -4.76
N LYS A 43 -6.14 1.56 -5.15
CA LYS A 43 -6.94 0.36 -5.44
C LYS A 43 -6.30 -0.47 -6.55
N ARG A 44 -5.89 0.17 -7.66
CA ARG A 44 -5.21 -0.52 -8.77
C ARG A 44 -3.91 -1.18 -8.30
N ILE A 45 -3.09 -0.48 -7.52
CA ILE A 45 -1.85 -1.02 -6.94
C ILE A 45 -2.16 -2.27 -6.11
N LEU A 46 -3.12 -2.20 -5.21
CA LEU A 46 -3.50 -3.34 -4.37
C LEU A 46 -3.99 -4.53 -5.20
N THR A 47 -4.83 -4.29 -6.20
CA THR A 47 -5.31 -5.34 -7.12
C THR A 47 -4.15 -6.03 -7.84
N ILE A 48 -3.19 -5.27 -8.36
CA ILE A 48 -2.01 -5.81 -9.05
C ILE A 48 -1.14 -6.64 -8.07
N MET A 49 -0.94 -6.14 -6.85
CA MET A 49 -0.17 -6.86 -5.83
C MET A 49 -0.82 -8.15 -5.38
N LEU A 50 -2.14 -8.15 -5.18
CA LEU A 50 -2.89 -9.35 -4.82
C LEU A 50 -2.86 -10.41 -5.93
N ASN A 51 -2.77 -9.98 -7.20
CA ASN A 51 -2.60 -10.87 -8.34
C ASN A 51 -1.15 -11.37 -8.55
N GLY A 52 -0.22 -11.01 -7.67
CA GLY A 52 1.11 -11.61 -7.59
C GLY A 52 2.29 -10.73 -8.00
N ASP A 53 2.08 -9.48 -8.43
CA ASP A 53 3.19 -8.54 -8.70
C ASP A 53 3.46 -7.62 -7.50
N PRO A 54 4.54 -7.85 -6.72
CA PRO A 54 4.79 -7.16 -5.46
C PRO A 54 5.20 -5.68 -5.58
N MET A 55 5.55 -5.19 -6.79
CA MET A 55 5.94 -3.79 -7.06
C MET A 55 6.77 -3.09 -5.97
N PRO A 56 7.93 -3.64 -5.54
CA PRO A 56 8.68 -3.14 -4.39
C PRO A 56 9.15 -1.68 -4.52
N GLN A 57 9.35 -1.20 -5.76
CA GLN A 57 9.74 0.17 -6.11
C GLN A 57 8.71 1.25 -5.76
N LEU A 58 7.47 0.88 -5.45
CA LEU A 58 6.42 1.83 -5.07
C LEU A 58 6.49 2.28 -3.61
N LEU A 59 7.20 1.53 -2.75
CA LEU A 59 7.21 1.77 -1.31
C LEU A 59 7.55 3.23 -0.97
N MET A 60 8.63 3.76 -1.55
CA MET A 60 9.05 5.14 -1.29
C MET A 60 8.06 6.19 -1.83
N HIS A 61 7.41 5.93 -2.97
CA HIS A 61 6.41 6.85 -3.52
C HIS A 61 5.16 6.88 -2.64
N ILE A 62 4.73 5.73 -2.14
CA ILE A 62 3.59 5.63 -1.20
C ILE A 62 3.92 6.35 0.12
N ILE A 63 5.12 6.14 0.67
CA ILE A 63 5.58 6.87 1.88
C ILE A 63 5.57 8.38 1.65
N ARG A 64 6.02 8.87 0.48
CA ARG A 64 6.12 10.30 0.21
C ARG A 64 4.78 10.96 -0.10
N PHE A 65 3.89 10.28 -0.81
CA PHE A 65 2.73 10.93 -1.43
C PHE A 65 1.36 10.41 -0.95
N VAL A 66 1.31 9.28 -0.25
CA VAL A 66 0.08 8.67 0.29
C VAL A 66 0.06 8.77 1.81
N MET A 67 1.14 8.37 2.49
CA MET A 67 1.25 8.40 3.96
C MET A 67 0.93 9.76 4.61
N PRO A 68 1.39 10.93 4.09
CA PRO A 68 1.10 12.21 4.71
C PRO A 68 -0.34 12.72 4.46
N SER A 69 -1.13 12.05 3.62
CA SER A 69 -2.51 12.48 3.36
C SER A 69 -3.38 12.37 4.61
N LYS A 70 -4.28 13.36 4.76
CA LYS A 70 -5.30 13.39 5.84
C LYS A 70 -6.58 12.67 5.42
N ASN A 71 -6.70 12.25 4.16
CA ASN A 71 -7.88 11.56 3.66
C ASN A 71 -8.02 10.17 4.30
N LYS A 72 -9.12 9.95 5.02
CA LYS A 72 -9.37 8.71 5.76
C LYS A 72 -9.50 7.48 4.85
N ASN A 73 -10.06 7.62 3.66
CA ASN A 73 -10.20 6.51 2.70
C ASN A 73 -8.83 6.11 2.16
N LEU A 74 -8.01 7.10 1.80
CA LEU A 74 -6.65 6.85 1.35
C LEU A 74 -5.79 6.22 2.45
N LYS A 75 -5.99 6.65 3.70
CA LYS A 75 -5.34 6.06 4.88
C LYS A 75 -5.72 4.58 5.06
N LYS A 76 -6.99 4.20 4.91
CA LYS A 76 -7.38 2.78 4.95
C LYS A 76 -6.65 1.95 3.88
N LEU A 77 -6.58 2.46 2.65
CA LEU A 77 -5.86 1.78 1.56
C LEU A 77 -4.35 1.67 1.83
N LEU A 78 -3.75 2.67 2.48
CA LEU A 78 -2.36 2.60 2.92
C LEU A 78 -2.11 1.44 3.89
N TYR A 79 -3.01 1.21 4.84
CA TYR A 79 -2.88 0.10 5.78
C TYR A 79 -3.06 -1.26 5.11
N PHE A 80 -3.99 -1.40 4.15
CA PHE A 80 -4.05 -2.61 3.32
C PHE A 80 -2.76 -2.86 2.54
N TYR A 81 -2.13 -1.80 2.02
CA TYR A 81 -0.83 -1.92 1.37
C TYR A 81 0.25 -2.39 2.35
N TYR A 82 0.24 -1.90 3.59
CA TYR A 82 1.16 -2.36 4.62
C TYR A 82 0.94 -3.82 5.01
N GLU A 83 -0.21 -4.43 4.79
CA GLU A 83 -0.40 -5.86 5.09
C GLU A 83 0.33 -6.74 4.07
N ILE A 84 0.32 -6.35 2.79
CA ILE A 84 0.79 -7.20 1.69
C ILE A 84 2.19 -6.82 1.17
N CYS A 85 2.73 -5.64 1.50
CA CYS A 85 4.00 -5.20 0.94
C CYS A 85 5.20 -5.99 1.51
N PRO A 86 6.19 -6.35 0.66
CA PRO A 86 7.37 -7.09 1.09
C PRO A 86 8.25 -6.24 2.00
N LYS A 87 8.46 -6.71 3.24
CA LYS A 87 9.18 -5.96 4.29
C LYS A 87 10.67 -6.24 4.39
N LEU A 88 11.10 -7.37 3.86
CA LEU A 88 12.48 -7.80 3.91
C LEU A 88 13.17 -7.49 2.58
N ASP A 89 14.46 -7.23 2.64
CA ASP A 89 15.34 -7.17 1.48
C ASP A 89 15.75 -8.57 1.01
N ALA A 90 16.59 -8.64 -0.02
CA ALA A 90 17.09 -9.91 -0.56
C ALA A 90 17.91 -10.74 0.43
N ASN A 91 18.42 -10.13 1.51
CA ASN A 91 19.19 -10.79 2.57
C ASN A 91 18.32 -11.19 3.76
N GLY A 92 17.00 -11.00 3.69
CA GLY A 92 16.08 -11.24 4.80
C GLY A 92 16.14 -10.18 5.91
N LYS A 93 16.80 -9.04 5.68
CA LYS A 93 16.82 -7.92 6.65
C LYS A 93 15.66 -6.98 6.41
N LEU A 94 15.18 -6.33 7.48
CA LEU A 94 14.11 -5.32 7.36
C LEU A 94 14.57 -4.15 6.50
N LYS A 95 13.73 -3.76 5.53
CA LYS A 95 13.94 -2.59 4.67
C LYS A 95 14.06 -1.30 5.50
N GLN A 96 15.02 -0.43 5.16
CA GLN A 96 15.28 0.81 5.89
C GLN A 96 14.09 1.78 5.87
N GLU A 97 13.31 1.75 4.79
CA GLU A 97 12.08 2.52 4.63
C GLU A 97 11.04 2.22 5.72
N MET A 98 11.12 1.05 6.37
CA MET A 98 10.22 0.69 7.46
C MET A 98 10.36 1.59 8.68
N ILE A 99 11.49 2.28 8.85
CA ILE A 99 11.66 3.30 9.88
C ILE A 99 10.64 4.43 9.69
N LEU A 100 10.43 4.88 8.45
CA LEU A 100 9.47 5.94 8.12
C LEU A 100 8.03 5.44 8.31
N VAL A 101 7.75 4.20 7.90
CA VAL A 101 6.45 3.55 8.09
C VAL A 101 6.09 3.47 9.57
N CYS A 102 7.02 3.01 10.43
CA CYS A 102 6.82 2.93 11.87
C CYS A 102 6.54 4.31 12.50
N ASN A 103 7.23 5.36 12.05
CA ASN A 103 6.95 6.71 12.53
C ASN A 103 5.54 7.19 12.12
N GLY A 104 5.12 6.89 10.89
CA GLY A 104 3.75 7.16 10.42
C GLY A 104 2.70 6.44 11.27
N ILE A 105 2.88 5.13 11.50
CA ILE A 105 1.99 4.31 12.33
C ILE A 105 1.92 4.85 13.76
N ARG A 106 3.06 5.22 14.35
CA ARG A 106 3.09 5.81 15.70
C ARG A 106 2.25 7.07 15.79
N ASN A 107 2.34 7.95 14.78
CA ASN A 107 1.54 9.18 14.74
C ASN A 107 0.04 8.87 14.65
N ASP A 108 -0.35 7.86 13.85
CA ASP A 108 -1.74 7.43 13.72
C ASP A 108 -2.28 6.78 15.00
N LEU A 109 -1.46 6.02 15.74
CA LEU A 109 -1.81 5.48 17.07
C LEU A 109 -2.01 6.57 18.13
N GLN A 110 -1.40 7.75 17.93
CA GLN A 110 -1.56 8.92 18.81
C GLN A 110 -2.62 9.91 18.30
N ALA A 111 -3.32 9.60 17.21
CA ALA A 111 -4.31 10.50 16.62
C ALA A 111 -5.44 10.81 17.61
N ALA A 112 -6.01 12.02 17.52
CA ALA A 112 -7.19 12.39 18.30
C ALA A 112 -8.42 11.55 17.93
N ASN A 113 -8.47 11.01 16.71
CA ASN A 113 -9.58 10.20 16.21
C ASN A 113 -9.44 8.74 16.66
N GLU A 114 -10.41 8.24 17.43
CA GLU A 114 -10.42 6.88 17.98
C GLU A 114 -10.47 5.78 16.92
N PHE A 115 -11.24 5.98 15.85
CA PHE A 115 -11.33 5.02 14.75
C PHE A 115 -10.01 4.87 13.99
N ILE A 116 -9.18 5.93 13.93
CA ILE A 116 -7.83 5.85 13.33
C ILE A 116 -6.88 5.09 14.28
N ARG A 117 -7.04 5.28 15.59
CA ARG A 117 -6.26 4.54 16.60
C ARG A 117 -6.65 3.07 16.70
N GLY A 118 -7.86 2.71 16.24
CA GLY A 118 -8.43 1.38 16.45
C GLY A 118 -8.91 1.16 17.89
N LYS A 119 -9.35 2.23 18.56
CA LYS A 119 -10.02 2.17 19.87
C LYS A 119 -11.53 2.24 19.72
#